data_AF-A0A8T5VV24-F1
#
_entry.id   AF-A0A8T5VV24-F1
#
_cell.length_a   1.000
_cell.length_b   1.000
_cell.length_c   1.000
_cell.angle_alpha   90.00
_cell.angle_beta   90.00
_cell.angle_gamma   90.00
#
_symmetry.space_group_name_H-M   'P 1'
#
loop_
_entity.id
_entity.type
_entity.pdbx_description
1 polymer ?
#
loop_
_entity_poly.entity_id
_entity_poly.type
_entity_poly.pdbx_seq_one_letter_code
_entity_poly.pdbx_strand_id
1 'polypeptide(L)'
;MTAATYNRGMAPRYRKSSGKPPSAKDESSCLKIKIRGKDNAPLGMDELREGLIEAARKMREYEAGYRAKFTTIYLTMVDENGQPVRINDANELTIYPYRSAADEHGV
;
A
#
# COMPACT_ATOMS: atom_id res chain seq x y z
N MET A 1 -66.90 9.94 2.83
CA MET A 1 -65.93 8.96 3.37
C MET A 1 -64.78 8.88 2.37
N THR A 2 -63.76 9.73 2.53
CA THR A 2 -62.43 9.42 3.12
C THR A 2 -61.58 8.42 2.32
N ALA A 3 -60.58 9.00 1.64
CA ALA A 3 -59.17 8.61 1.51
C ALA A 3 -58.80 7.14 1.30
N ALA A 4 -58.00 6.87 0.27
CA ALA A 4 -56.55 6.68 0.44
C ALA A 4 -55.84 6.53 -0.91
N THR A 5 -55.14 7.60 -1.29
CA THR A 5 -54.05 7.60 -2.25
C THR A 5 -52.89 6.77 -1.68
N TYR A 6 -52.45 5.73 -2.38
CA TYR A 6 -51.18 5.06 -2.05
C TYR A 6 -50.15 5.32 -3.16
N ASN A 7 -49.32 6.33 -2.90
CA ASN A 7 -48.06 6.61 -3.59
C ASN A 7 -47.12 5.41 -3.40
N ARG A 8 -46.76 4.72 -4.49
CA ARG A 8 -45.76 3.65 -4.47
C ARG A 8 -44.43 4.15 -5.05
N GLY A 9 -43.55 4.57 -4.15
CA GLY A 9 -42.11 4.34 -4.20
C GLY A 9 -41.32 4.95 -5.37
N MET A 10 -40.95 6.23 -5.25
CA MET A 10 -39.68 6.70 -5.80
C MET A 10 -38.53 6.07 -5.00
N ALA A 11 -37.92 5.01 -5.53
CA ALA A 11 -36.62 4.55 -5.04
C ALA A 11 -35.56 5.58 -5.48
N PRO A 12 -34.66 6.06 -4.59
CA PRO A 12 -33.56 6.90 -5.00
C PRO A 12 -32.65 6.07 -5.91
N ARG A 13 -32.55 6.47 -7.18
CA ARG A 13 -31.54 5.94 -8.10
C ARG A 13 -30.18 6.30 -7.50
N TYR A 14 -29.54 5.33 -6.87
CA TYR A 14 -28.13 5.43 -6.48
C TYR A 14 -27.34 5.64 -7.77
N ARG A 15 -27.03 6.90 -8.09
CA ARG A 15 -26.06 7.22 -9.13
C ARG A 15 -24.75 6.62 -8.62
N LYS A 16 -24.36 5.46 -9.16
CA LYS A 16 -22.95 5.05 -9.19
C LYS A 16 -22.21 6.25 -9.78
N SER A 17 -21.57 7.04 -8.92
CA SER A 17 -20.55 7.94 -9.40
C SER A 17 -19.56 7.02 -10.11
N SER A 18 -19.47 7.18 -11.42
CA SER A 18 -18.36 6.67 -12.20
C SER A 18 -17.13 7.44 -11.74
N GLY A 19 -16.66 7.12 -10.53
CA GLY A 19 -15.34 7.46 -10.06
C GLY A 19 -14.42 6.81 -11.08
N LYS A 20 -13.83 7.66 -11.92
CA LYS A 20 -12.74 7.29 -12.80
C LYS A 20 -11.80 6.40 -11.96
N PRO A 21 -11.45 5.18 -12.39
CA PRO A 21 -10.44 4.40 -11.69
C PRO A 21 -9.25 5.34 -11.48
N PRO A 22 -8.62 5.35 -10.28
CA PRO A 22 -7.47 6.21 -10.04
C PRO A 22 -6.54 6.03 -11.22
N SER A 23 -6.30 7.13 -11.94
CA SER A 23 -5.44 7.13 -13.13
C SER A 23 -4.21 6.31 -12.78
N ALA A 24 -3.96 5.26 -13.55
CA ALA A 24 -2.77 4.42 -13.41
C ALA A 24 -1.61 5.36 -13.10
N LYS A 25 -1.05 5.27 -11.89
CA LYS A 25 -0.01 6.20 -11.44
C LYS A 25 1.03 6.21 -12.54
N ASP A 26 1.24 7.40 -13.11
CA ASP A 26 2.25 7.61 -14.12
C ASP A 26 3.56 7.10 -13.51
N GLU A 27 4.14 6.02 -14.07
CA GLU A 27 5.31 5.37 -13.45
C GLU A 27 6.47 6.38 -13.28
N SER A 28 6.47 7.44 -14.09
CA SER A 28 7.37 8.59 -14.03
C SER A 28 7.32 9.39 -12.71
N SER A 29 6.22 9.29 -11.96
CA SER A 29 6.00 10.06 -10.73
C SER A 29 6.53 9.38 -9.46
N CYS A 30 6.99 8.13 -9.55
CA CYS A 30 7.36 7.31 -8.40
C CYS A 30 8.87 7.03 -8.36
N LEU A 31 9.50 7.21 -7.19
CA LEU A 31 10.89 6.83 -6.98
C LEU A 31 11.01 5.30 -6.93
N LYS A 32 11.76 4.71 -7.87
CA LYS A 32 12.07 3.28 -7.88
C LYS A 32 13.40 3.00 -7.17
N ILE A 33 13.34 2.40 -5.98
CA ILE A 33 14.52 1.96 -5.23
C ILE A 33 14.76 0.47 -5.51
N LYS A 34 15.96 0.11 -5.97
CA LYS A 34 16.40 -1.29 -6.13
C LYS A 34 17.43 -1.60 -5.05
N ILE A 35 17.11 -2.53 -4.15
CA ILE A 35 18.04 -3.05 -3.14
C ILE A 35 18.53 -4.40 -3.66
N ARG A 36 19.84 -4.57 -3.86
CA ARG A 36 20.46 -5.78 -4.41
C ARG A 36 21.84 -6.00 -3.80
N GLY A 37 22.28 -7.26 -3.75
CA GLY A 37 23.64 -7.59 -3.38
C GLY A 37 24.63 -7.08 -4.44
N LYS A 38 25.92 -7.14 -4.10
CA LYS A 38 26.99 -6.85 -5.05
C LYS A 38 26.82 -7.70 -6.32
N ASP A 39 27.03 -7.09 -7.49
CA ASP A 39 26.87 -7.74 -8.79
C ASP A 39 25.47 -8.34 -9.05
N ASN A 40 24.43 -7.79 -8.40
CA ASN A 40 23.04 -8.29 -8.42
C ASN A 40 22.87 -9.67 -7.75
N ALA A 41 23.77 -10.06 -6.86
CA ALA A 41 23.61 -11.26 -6.05
C ALA A 41 22.30 -11.21 -5.24
N PRO A 42 21.68 -12.39 -4.95
CA PRO A 42 20.60 -12.49 -3.99
C PRO A 42 21.03 -11.92 -2.62
N LEU A 43 20.09 -11.31 -1.92
CA LEU A 43 20.32 -10.77 -0.59
C LEU A 43 19.95 -11.81 0.47
N GLY A 44 20.77 -11.90 1.52
CA GLY A 44 20.33 -12.47 2.79
C GLY A 44 19.31 -11.56 3.49
N MET A 45 18.59 -12.10 4.48
CA MET A 45 17.59 -11.32 5.22
C MET A 45 18.21 -10.15 6.01
N ASP A 46 19.43 -10.32 6.53
CA ASP A 46 20.15 -9.26 7.23
C ASP A 46 20.56 -8.13 6.28
N GLU A 47 21.09 -8.46 5.10
CA GLU A 47 21.45 -7.48 4.08
C GLU A 47 20.22 -6.76 3.52
N LEU A 48 19.11 -7.49 3.32
CA LEU A 48 17.82 -6.90 2.93
C LEU A 48 17.32 -5.92 4.00
N ARG A 49 17.40 -6.30 5.28
CA ARG A 49 17.02 -5.43 6.41
C ARG A 49 17.87 -4.16 6.42
N GLU A 50 19.18 -4.27 6.30
CA GLU A 50 20.08 -3.12 6.25
C GLU A 50 19.81 -2.22 5.05
N GLY A 51 19.60 -2.82 3.87
CA GLY A 51 19.26 -2.09 2.67
C GLY A 51 17.94 -1.32 2.78
N LEU A 52 16.92 -1.88 3.43
CA LEU A 52 15.65 -1.21 3.68
C LEU A 52 15.81 -0.02 4.66
N ILE A 53 16.62 -0.19 5.70
CA ILE A 53 16.94 0.90 6.66
C ILE A 53 17.68 2.03 5.93
N GLU A 54 18.66 1.69 5.10
CA GLU A 54 19.42 2.68 4.33
C GLU A 54 18.55 3.39 3.29
N ALA A 55 17.65 2.68 2.61
CA ALA A 55 16.65 3.29 1.73
C ALA A 55 15.77 4.29 2.49
N ALA A 56 15.31 3.95 3.69
CA ALA A 56 14.54 4.87 4.54
C ALA A 56 15.35 6.11 4.94
N ARG A 57 16.63 5.95 5.28
CA ARG A 57 17.53 7.08 5.59
C ARG A 57 17.68 8.01 4.40
N LYS A 58 17.94 7.49 3.20
CA LYS A 58 18.05 8.30 1.98
C LYS A 58 16.74 9.03 1.65
N MET A 59 15.60 8.37 1.85
CA MET A 59 14.30 9.01 1.63
C MET A 59 14.05 10.21 2.55
N ARG A 60 14.66 10.23 3.75
CA ARG A 60 14.54 11.35 4.70
C ARG A 60 15.11 12.65 4.14
N GLU A 61 16.10 12.59 3.26
CA GLU A 61 16.66 13.79 2.60
C GLU A 61 15.61 14.54 1.77
N TYR A 62 14.59 13.84 1.30
CA TYR A 62 13.47 14.40 0.56
C TYR A 62 12.27 14.72 1.45
N GLU A 63 12.40 14.76 2.77
CA GLU A 63 11.27 14.99 3.67
C GLU A 63 10.66 16.39 3.52
N ALA A 64 11.51 17.40 3.28
CA ALA A 64 11.08 18.78 3.12
C ALA A 64 10.33 18.98 1.80
N GLY A 65 9.16 19.62 1.85
CA GLY A 65 8.41 20.05 0.66
C GLY A 65 7.25 19.15 0.23
N TYR A 66 7.02 17.99 0.86
CA TYR A 66 5.94 17.07 0.47
C TYR A 66 4.92 16.82 1.58
N ARG A 67 3.64 17.06 1.26
CA ARG A 67 2.50 16.95 2.19
C ARG A 67 2.12 15.53 2.57
N ALA A 68 2.24 14.58 1.66
CA ALA A 68 1.81 13.19 1.87
C ALA A 68 2.86 12.23 1.34
N LYS A 69 3.08 11.13 2.06
CA LYS A 69 4.07 10.09 1.74
C LYS A 69 3.36 8.75 1.76
N PHE A 70 3.42 8.03 0.64
CA PHE A 70 2.86 6.69 0.49
C PHE A 70 3.93 5.80 -0.12
N THR A 71 4.11 4.60 0.41
CA THR A 71 5.04 3.62 -0.15
C THR A 71 4.41 2.24 -0.20
N THR A 72 4.74 1.47 -1.22
CA THR A 72 4.40 0.06 -1.35
C THR A 72 5.70 -0.66 -1.64
N ILE A 73 6.03 -1.66 -0.82
CA ILE A 73 7.22 -2.48 -1.00
C ILE A 73 6.80 -3.76 -1.67
N TYR A 74 7.33 -4.01 -2.87
CA TYR A 74 7.18 -5.29 -3.54
C TYR A 74 8.38 -6.17 -3.18
N LEU A 75 8.14 -7.22 -2.41
CA LEU A 75 9.13 -8.23 -2.07
C LEU A 75 8.94 -9.44 -2.99
N THR A 76 10.03 -9.90 -3.60
CA THR A 76 10.06 -11.16 -4.34
C THR A 76 11.00 -12.10 -3.61
N MET A 77 10.44 -13.19 -3.09
CA MET A 77 11.20 -14.29 -2.51
C MET A 77 11.31 -15.40 -3.54
N VAL A 78 12.46 -16.05 -3.61
CA VAL A 78 12.75 -17.10 -4.58
C VAL A 78 13.20 -18.33 -3.80
N ASP A 79 12.66 -19.50 -4.11
CA ASP A 79 13.06 -20.76 -3.49
C ASP A 79 14.40 -21.29 -4.04
N GLU A 80 14.84 -22.43 -3.52
CA GLU A 80 16.06 -23.12 -3.93
C GLU A 80 16.06 -23.52 -5.42
N ASN A 81 14.88 -23.61 -6.04
CA ASN A 81 14.70 -23.99 -7.44
C ASN A 81 14.59 -22.76 -8.37
N GLY A 82 14.75 -21.55 -7.84
CA GLY A 82 14.62 -20.33 -8.63
C GLY A 82 13.18 -19.88 -8.87
N GLN A 83 12.19 -20.46 -8.19
CA GLN A 83 10.78 -20.11 -8.37
C GLN A 83 10.32 -19.04 -7.37
N PRO A 84 9.54 -18.03 -7.81
CA PRO A 84 8.93 -17.09 -6.90
C PRO A 84 7.97 -17.78 -5.93
N VAL A 85 8.09 -17.47 -4.65
CA VAL A 85 7.21 -18.03 -3.62
C VAL A 85 6.25 -16.99 -3.06
N ARG A 86 5.04 -17.44 -2.72
CA ARG A 86 4.09 -16.66 -1.94
C ARG A 86 4.39 -16.81 -0.45
N ILE A 87 4.36 -15.70 0.28
CA ILE A 87 4.61 -15.70 1.73
C ILE A 87 3.33 -16.01 2.51
N ASN A 88 2.17 -15.53 2.02
CA ASN A 88 0.85 -15.82 2.57
C ASN A 88 -0.19 -15.92 1.42
N ASP A 89 -1.45 -16.22 1.75
CA ASP A 89 -2.50 -16.46 0.75
C ASP A 89 -2.74 -15.25 -0.18
N ALA A 90 -2.67 -14.03 0.37
CA ALA A 90 -2.83 -12.78 -0.38
C ALA A 90 -1.52 -12.29 -1.02
N ASN A 91 -0.37 -12.83 -0.59
CA ASN A 91 0.96 -12.28 -0.76
C ASN A 91 1.06 -10.76 -0.50
N GLU A 92 0.26 -10.27 0.45
CA GLU A 92 0.18 -8.86 0.83
C GLU A 92 0.36 -8.76 2.35
N LEU A 93 1.15 -7.78 2.78
CA LEU A 93 1.34 -7.47 4.19
C LEU A 93 1.25 -5.95 4.37
N THR A 94 0.29 -5.50 5.17
CA THR A 94 0.17 -4.11 5.57
C THR A 94 0.75 -3.93 6.97
N ILE A 95 1.79 -3.11 7.09
CA ILE A 95 2.40 -2.73 8.36
C ILE A 95 1.99 -1.29 8.67
N TYR A 96 1.35 -1.08 9.82
CA TYR A 96 1.04 0.26 10.34
C TYR A 96 2.14 0.68 11.32
N PRO A 97 3.05 1.61 10.95
CA PRO A 97 4.22 1.95 11.75
C PRO A 97 3.90 2.80 13.01
N TYR A 98 2.62 3.03 13.32
CA TYR A 98 2.18 3.90 14.41
C TYR A 98 1.36 3.09 15.43
N ARG A 99 1.72 3.20 16.72
CA ARG A 99 0.78 2.97 17.83
C ARG A 99 -0.13 4.19 17.90
N SER A 100 -1.44 4.00 17.84
CA SER A 100 -2.35 5.12 17.99
C SER A 100 -2.25 5.67 19.41
N ALA A 101 -2.51 6.97 19.62
CA ALA A 101 -2.70 7.52 20.97
C ALA A 101 -3.89 6.87 21.71
N ALA A 102 -4.74 6.11 21.01
CA ALA A 102 -5.81 5.31 21.61
C ALA A 102 -5.31 3.97 22.20
N ASP A 103 -4.07 3.55 21.91
CA ASP A 103 -3.46 2.36 22.50
C ASP A 103 -2.69 2.69 23.82
N GLU A 104 -2.43 3.96 24.12
CA GLU A 104 -1.82 4.41 25.39
C GLU A 104 -2.84 4.77 26.48
N HIS A 105 -4.11 4.97 26.10
CA HIS A 105 -5.24 5.13 27.03
C HIS A 105 -6.28 4.05 26.73
N GLY A 106 -6.09 2.89 27.37
CA GLY A 106 -6.73 1.63 27.03
C GLY A 106 -8.25 1.65 26.89
N VAL A 107 -8.70 0.73 26.03
CA VAL A 107 -9.98 0.03 26.17
C VAL A 107 -9.67 -1.41 26.56
#